data_AF-A0A6P2C3I5-F1
#
_entry.id   AF-A0A6P2C3I5-F1
#
_cell.length_a   1.000
_cell.length_b   1.000
_cell.length_c   1.000
_cell.angle_alpha   90.00
_cell.angle_beta   90.00
_cell.angle_gamma   90.00
#
_symmetry.space_group_name_H-M   'P 1'
#
loop_
_entity.id
_entity.type
_entity.pdbx_description
1 polymer ?
#
loop_
_entity_poly.entity_id
_entity_poly.type
_entity_poly.pdbx_seq_one_letter_code
_entity_poly.pdbx_strand_id
1 'polypeptide(L)'
;MAVRRRQRDRAGEDRQLRSRSAVLLRVDIRAGGAVGDQGKFGVQPGKAVELARLAGSLGLNPYGLAFHVGSGRQLAFPVTIPGADSRPLVACMLTGPSCDSQDTIMDEVWLPVPRAGDLVLIGNAGAYTKCYSGRSAFNGYPAPVLKLVKRAPSAPPATRMPAASALAA
;
A
#
# COMPACT_ATOMS: atom_id res chain seq x y z
N MET A 1 18.87 5.31 0.60
CA MET A 1 18.35 5.83 -0.68
C MET A 1 18.94 7.22 -0.86
N ALA A 2 19.83 7.43 -1.82
CA ALA A 2 20.46 8.74 -2.06
C ALA A 2 19.62 9.50 -3.09
N VAL A 3 18.97 10.58 -2.68
CA VAL A 3 18.21 11.45 -3.59
C VAL A 3 19.08 12.67 -3.88
N ARG A 4 19.43 12.87 -5.15
CA ARG A 4 20.20 14.03 -5.61
C ARG A 4 19.25 15.21 -5.81
N ARG A 5 19.20 16.16 -4.87
CA ARG A 5 18.56 17.46 -5.11
C ARG A 5 19.51 18.30 -5.97
N ARG A 6 19.08 18.71 -7.18
CA ARG A 6 19.74 19.83 -7.87
C ARG A 6 19.23 21.12 -7.24
N GLN A 7 20.08 21.81 -6.49
CA GLN A 7 19.84 23.21 -6.17
C GLN A 7 20.33 24.03 -7.37
N ARG A 8 19.45 24.88 -7.93
CA ARG A 8 19.77 25.77 -9.05
C ARG A 8 19.74 27.18 -8.47
N ASP A 9 20.91 27.69 -8.11
CA ASP A 9 21.03 29.01 -7.50
C ASP A 9 21.14 30.06 -8.62
N ARG A 10 20.28 31.09 -8.57
CA ARG A 10 20.35 32.27 -9.45
C ARG A 10 21.39 33.24 -8.87
N ALA A 11 22.67 33.02 -9.14
CA ALA A 11 23.73 34.05 -9.12
C ALA A 11 25.05 33.40 -9.55
N GLY A 12 25.72 33.97 -10.55
CA GLY A 12 26.88 33.37 -11.19
C GLY A 12 28.17 33.51 -10.40
N GLU A 13 28.46 32.54 -9.54
CA GLU A 13 29.83 32.28 -9.09
C GLU A 13 30.13 30.77 -9.20
N ASP A 14 30.95 30.44 -10.20
CA ASP A 14 31.33 29.10 -10.61
C ASP A 14 32.45 28.53 -9.70
N ARG A 15 32.21 28.58 -8.38
CA ARG A 15 33.11 27.99 -7.38
C ARG A 15 32.54 26.67 -6.87
N GLN A 16 32.88 25.63 -7.63
CA GLN A 16 33.06 24.27 -7.13
C GLN A 16 31.78 23.44 -6.96
N LEU A 17 31.19 23.11 -8.10
CA LEU A 17 30.29 21.97 -8.37
C LEU A 17 30.92 20.58 -8.04
N ARG A 18 31.67 20.44 -6.94
CA ARG A 18 32.13 19.13 -6.45
C ARG A 18 30.99 18.40 -5.74
N SER A 19 30.32 17.55 -6.51
CA SER A 19 29.67 16.28 -6.10
C SER A 19 29.54 16.01 -4.59
N ARG A 20 28.64 16.70 -3.88
CA ARG A 20 28.21 16.28 -2.54
C ARG A 20 26.80 15.74 -2.61
N SER A 21 26.68 14.50 -3.03
CA SER A 21 25.42 13.76 -2.93
C SER A 21 24.97 13.76 -1.47
N ALA A 22 23.78 14.31 -1.23
CA ALA A 22 23.13 14.28 0.08
C ALA A 22 22.62 12.86 0.35
N VAL A 23 22.91 12.34 1.54
CA VAL A 23 22.44 11.02 1.97
C VAL A 23 21.50 11.15 3.16
N LEU A 24 20.38 10.45 3.06
CA LEU A 24 19.46 10.21 4.17
C LEU A 24 19.72 8.81 4.71
N LEU A 25 20.00 8.73 6.01
CA LEU A 25 20.17 7.46 6.72
C LEU A 25 18.79 6.94 7.10
N ARG A 26 18.34 5.88 6.42
CA ARG A 26 17.08 5.22 6.78
C ARG A 26 17.32 4.43 8.07
N VAL A 27 16.64 4.78 9.15
CA VAL A 27 16.71 4.08 10.43
C VAL A 27 15.61 3.02 10.46
N ASP A 28 15.99 1.80 10.87
CA ASP A 28 15.06 0.73 11.18
C ASP A 28 14.37 1.06 12.50
N ILE A 29 13.12 1.49 12.38
CA ILE A 29 12.22 1.64 13.51
C ILE A 29 11.44 0.34 13.61
N ARG A 30 11.92 -0.60 14.41
CA ARG A 30 11.15 -1.79 14.81
C ARG A 30 9.98 -1.38 15.72
N ALA A 31 9.07 -0.58 15.21
CA ALA A 31 7.74 -0.45 15.78
C ALA A 31 7.11 -1.83 15.57
N GLY A 32 6.88 -2.58 16.66
CA GLY A 32 6.35 -3.96 16.67
C GLY A 32 4.92 -4.12 16.11
N GLY A 33 4.55 -3.30 15.14
CA GLY A 33 3.19 -2.97 14.75
C GLY A 33 2.86 -3.18 13.27
N ALA A 34 3.82 -3.10 12.35
CA ALA A 34 3.52 -3.01 10.92
C ALA A 34 4.13 -4.13 10.08
N VAL A 35 3.47 -4.47 8.98
CA VAL A 35 3.83 -5.57 8.08
C VAL A 35 4.66 -5.02 6.91
N GLY A 36 5.67 -5.77 6.46
CA GLY A 36 6.26 -5.61 5.11
C GLY A 36 7.70 -5.12 5.01
N ASP A 37 8.20 -4.32 5.96
CA ASP A 37 9.54 -3.69 5.83
C ASP A 37 10.49 -3.95 7.02
N GLN A 38 9.98 -4.51 8.12
CA GLN A 38 10.74 -4.69 9.36
C GLN A 38 11.90 -5.66 9.13
N GLY A 39 13.14 -5.23 9.36
CA GLY A 39 14.34 -6.05 9.16
C GLY A 39 14.82 -6.23 7.71
N LYS A 40 14.08 -5.72 6.71
CA LYS A 40 14.53 -5.71 5.30
C LYS A 40 15.28 -4.43 4.94
N PHE A 41 14.86 -3.30 5.48
CA PHE A 41 15.42 -1.98 5.16
C PHE A 41 15.58 -1.12 6.41
N GLY A 42 16.68 -0.35 6.45
CA GLY A 42 16.99 0.57 7.53
C GLY A 42 18.14 0.06 8.40
N VAL A 43 18.95 0.98 8.91
CA VAL A 43 20.04 0.69 9.85
C VAL A 43 19.51 0.71 11.28
N GLN A 44 20.01 -0.19 12.13
CA GLN A 44 19.74 -0.12 13.57
C GLN A 44 20.14 1.27 14.11
N PRO A 45 19.33 1.88 15.01
CA PRO A 45 19.60 3.22 15.54
C PRO A 45 21.03 3.39 16.08
N GLY A 46 21.57 2.38 16.78
CA GLY A 46 22.93 2.40 17.33
C GLY A 46 24.05 2.52 16.29
N LYS A 47 23.83 2.09 15.04
CA LYS A 47 24.82 2.17 13.96
C LYS A 47 24.64 3.39 13.04
N ALA A 48 23.58 4.17 13.23
CA ALA A 48 23.27 5.32 12.36
C ALA A 48 24.35 6.40 12.41
N VAL A 49 24.93 6.64 13.60
CA VAL A 49 25.98 7.66 13.81
C VAL A 49 27.28 7.26 13.10
N GLU A 50 27.67 5.97 13.18
CA GLU A 50 28.87 5.46 12.52
C GLU A 50 28.76 5.60 11.00
N LEU A 51 27.58 5.27 10.43
CA LEU A 51 27.33 5.44 9.00
C LEU A 51 27.31 6.91 8.56
N ALA A 52 26.83 7.82 9.41
CA ALA A 52 26.89 9.26 9.13
C ALA A 52 28.34 9.75 9.05
N ARG A 53 29.21 9.29 9.96
CA ARG A 53 30.64 9.61 9.96
C ARG A 53 31.35 9.01 8.74
N LEU A 54 31.06 7.76 8.41
CA LEU A 54 31.57 7.11 7.20
C LEU A 54 31.13 7.85 5.93
N ALA A 55 29.88 8.31 5.85
CA ALA A 55 29.42 9.11 4.72
C ALA A 55 30.25 10.41 4.60
N GLY A 56 30.51 11.08 5.72
CA GLY A 56 31.38 12.26 5.76
C GLY A 56 32.82 11.98 5.29
N SER A 57 33.43 10.87 5.73
CA SER A 57 34.80 10.51 5.30
C SER A 57 34.88 10.15 3.81
N LEU A 58 33.79 9.65 3.24
CA LEU A 58 33.66 9.39 1.80
C LEU A 58 33.29 10.64 0.97
N GLY A 59 33.23 11.82 1.60
CA GLY A 59 32.91 13.08 0.91
C GLY A 59 31.41 13.27 0.59
N LEU A 60 30.54 12.45 1.16
CA LEU A 60 29.08 12.60 1.06
C LEU A 60 28.59 13.61 2.11
N ASN A 61 27.39 14.17 1.88
CA ASN A 61 26.75 15.08 2.83
C ASN A 61 25.68 14.30 3.64
N PRO A 62 25.94 13.88 4.89
CA PRO A 62 24.94 13.24 5.74
C PRO A 62 23.87 14.25 6.14
N TYR A 63 22.77 14.26 5.40
CA TYR A 63 21.79 15.35 5.42
C TYR A 63 20.70 15.16 6.50
N GLY A 64 20.44 13.91 6.89
CA GLY A 64 19.43 13.63 7.90
C GLY A 64 19.02 12.17 7.99
N LEU A 65 17.95 11.92 8.76
CA LEU A 65 17.38 10.60 8.97
C LEU A 65 16.08 10.44 8.17
N ALA A 66 15.79 9.20 7.79
CA ALA A 66 14.50 8.80 7.24
C ALA A 66 14.02 7.55 7.99
N PHE A 67 12.71 7.33 8.05
CA PHE A 67 12.14 6.10 8.61
C PHE A 67 10.82 5.79 7.91
N HIS A 68 10.40 4.52 7.98
CA HIS A 68 9.13 4.08 7.45
C HIS A 68 8.46 3.23 8.53
N VAL A 69 7.32 3.69 9.02
CA VAL A 69 6.58 3.03 10.11
C VAL A 69 5.93 1.71 9.68
N GLY A 70 5.85 1.46 8.37
CA GLY A 70 5.16 0.33 7.74
C GLY A 70 3.75 0.69 7.31
N SER A 71 3.18 -0.07 6.37
CA SER A 71 1.75 0.00 6.09
C SER A 71 1.00 -0.65 7.25
N GLY A 72 -0.01 0.03 7.81
CA GLY A 72 -0.77 -0.42 8.98
C GLY A 72 -1.30 -1.86 8.88
N ARG A 73 -1.61 -2.47 10.02
CA ARG A 73 -2.10 -3.86 10.08
C ARG A 73 -3.56 -3.95 9.64
N GLN A 74 -3.83 -5.02 8.87
CA GLN A 74 -5.11 -5.51 8.37
C GLN A 74 -5.82 -4.57 7.39
N LEU A 75 -5.66 -4.88 6.10
CA LEU A 75 -6.45 -4.26 5.04
C LEU A 75 -7.86 -4.85 5.09
N ALA A 76 -8.82 -4.08 5.61
CA ALA A 76 -10.24 -4.38 5.47
C ALA A 76 -10.78 -3.64 4.24
N PHE A 77 -11.21 -4.39 3.22
CA PHE A 77 -11.82 -3.83 2.03
C PHE A 77 -13.33 -4.05 2.12
N PRO A 78 -14.17 -3.00 2.08
CA PRO A 78 -15.61 -3.19 2.04
C PRO A 78 -16.00 -3.83 0.71
N VAL A 79 -16.83 -4.87 0.76
CA VAL A 79 -17.34 -5.58 -0.43
C VAL A 79 -18.86 -5.46 -0.47
N THR A 80 -19.42 -5.20 -1.65
CA THR A 80 -20.88 -5.11 -1.84
C THR A 80 -21.29 -5.48 -3.27
N ILE A 81 -22.57 -5.77 -3.47
CA ILE A 81 -23.20 -5.93 -4.78
C ILE A 81 -24.23 -4.80 -4.93
N PRO A 82 -23.97 -3.74 -5.72
CA PRO A 82 -24.89 -2.62 -5.85
C PRO A 82 -26.27 -3.04 -6.36
N GLY A 83 -27.35 -2.51 -5.76
CA GLY A 83 -28.73 -2.82 -6.14
C GLY A 83 -29.24 -4.18 -5.65
N ALA A 84 -28.49 -4.84 -4.77
CA ALA A 84 -28.79 -6.15 -4.22
C ALA A 84 -29.37 -6.12 -2.81
N ASP A 85 -29.60 -4.94 -2.23
CA ASP A 85 -29.78 -4.73 -0.79
C ASP A 85 -30.97 -5.49 -0.18
N SER A 86 -31.97 -5.84 -1.00
CA SER A 86 -33.15 -6.59 -0.58
C SER A 86 -32.93 -8.12 -0.55
N ARG A 87 -31.79 -8.61 -1.01
CA ARG A 87 -31.48 -10.06 -1.01
C ARG A 87 -30.90 -10.46 0.35
N PRO A 88 -31.19 -11.69 0.84
CA PRO A 88 -30.65 -12.15 2.12
C PRO A 88 -29.12 -12.20 2.05
N LEU A 89 -28.45 -11.90 3.16
CA LEU A 89 -27.00 -12.01 3.28
C LEU A 89 -26.61 -13.48 3.52
N VAL A 90 -25.52 -13.89 2.88
CA VAL A 90 -24.88 -15.20 3.08
C VAL A 90 -23.38 -15.00 3.19
N ALA A 91 -22.71 -15.84 3.97
CA ALA A 91 -21.25 -15.87 4.03
C ALA A 91 -20.70 -16.45 2.72
N CYS A 92 -19.78 -15.74 2.07
CA CYS A 92 -19.18 -16.13 0.80
C CYS A 92 -17.65 -16.11 0.91
N MET A 93 -17.00 -17.00 0.16
CA MET A 93 -15.57 -16.89 -0.13
C MET A 93 -15.41 -16.09 -1.42
N LEU A 94 -14.62 -15.03 -1.39
CA LEU A 94 -14.34 -14.22 -2.57
C LEU A 94 -13.04 -14.71 -3.22
N THR A 95 -13.18 -15.42 -4.34
CA THR A 95 -12.05 -16.00 -5.08
C THR A 95 -11.78 -15.22 -6.36
N GLY A 96 -10.52 -15.25 -6.79
CA GLY A 96 -10.15 -14.80 -8.13
C GLY A 96 -10.50 -15.86 -9.19
N PRO A 97 -10.25 -15.54 -10.47
CA PRO A 97 -10.69 -16.36 -11.59
C PRO A 97 -9.70 -17.48 -11.96
N SER A 98 -8.52 -17.54 -11.34
CA SER A 98 -7.52 -18.54 -11.68
C SER A 98 -7.88 -19.93 -11.15
N CYS A 99 -7.14 -20.94 -11.60
CA CYS A 99 -7.30 -22.33 -11.16
C CYS A 99 -6.47 -22.65 -9.92
N ASP A 100 -5.80 -21.65 -9.33
CA ASP A 100 -5.00 -21.83 -8.13
C ASP A 100 -5.88 -21.68 -6.89
N SER A 101 -5.80 -22.63 -5.96
CA SER A 101 -6.53 -22.54 -4.69
C SER A 101 -6.05 -21.37 -3.83
N GLN A 102 -4.84 -20.86 -4.07
CA GLN A 102 -4.30 -19.67 -3.42
C GLN A 102 -4.87 -18.37 -3.98
N ASP A 103 -5.64 -18.40 -5.07
CA ASP A 103 -6.34 -17.24 -5.63
C ASP A 103 -7.65 -16.96 -4.87
N THR A 104 -7.52 -16.83 -3.54
CA THR A 104 -8.58 -16.43 -2.63
C THR A 104 -8.28 -15.04 -2.11
N ILE A 105 -9.19 -14.10 -2.33
CA ILE A 105 -9.02 -12.68 -1.99
C ILE A 105 -9.43 -12.44 -0.54
N MET A 106 -10.59 -12.96 -0.14
CA MET A 106 -11.14 -12.81 1.21
C MET A 106 -12.00 -14.03 1.58
N ASP A 107 -11.86 -14.46 2.82
CA ASP A 107 -12.71 -15.46 3.44
C ASP A 107 -13.91 -14.78 4.14
N GLU A 108 -15.03 -15.51 4.22
CA GLU A 108 -16.21 -15.14 5.02
C GLU A 108 -16.75 -13.71 4.81
N VAL A 109 -16.89 -13.31 3.55
CA VAL A 109 -17.51 -12.03 3.17
C VAL A 109 -19.03 -12.18 3.17
N TRP A 110 -19.72 -11.45 4.04
CA TRP A 110 -21.18 -11.39 4.04
C TRP A 110 -21.68 -10.55 2.88
N LEU A 111 -22.31 -11.20 1.89
CA LEU A 111 -22.86 -10.54 0.71
C LEU A 111 -24.32 -10.94 0.49
N PRO A 112 -25.13 -10.07 -0.14
CA PRO A 112 -26.44 -10.48 -0.61
C PRO A 112 -26.28 -11.64 -1.59
N VAL A 113 -27.14 -12.67 -1.52
CA VAL A 113 -27.00 -13.93 -2.30
C VAL A 113 -26.56 -13.64 -3.74
N PRO A 114 -25.29 -13.96 -4.10
CA PRO A 114 -24.75 -13.62 -5.41
C PRO A 114 -25.42 -14.42 -6.53
N ARG A 115 -25.52 -13.81 -7.70
CA ARG A 115 -26.03 -14.41 -8.93
C ARG A 115 -25.00 -14.20 -10.04
N ALA A 116 -24.98 -15.12 -11.00
CA ALA A 116 -24.17 -14.95 -12.20
C ALA A 116 -24.55 -13.62 -12.89
N GLY A 117 -23.53 -12.83 -13.22
CA GLY A 117 -23.71 -11.48 -13.81
C GLY A 117 -23.77 -10.33 -12.80
N ASP A 118 -23.82 -10.60 -11.49
CA ASP A 118 -23.68 -9.54 -10.49
C ASP A 118 -22.30 -8.86 -10.59
N LEU A 119 -22.29 -7.55 -10.35
CA LEU A 119 -21.07 -6.78 -10.20
C LEU A 119 -20.71 -6.68 -8.72
N VAL A 120 -19.58 -7.27 -8.34
CA VAL A 120 -19.03 -7.16 -6.99
C VAL A 120 -18.10 -5.95 -6.93
N LEU A 121 -18.38 -5.03 -6.01
CA LEU A 121 -17.56 -3.85 -5.74
C LEU A 121 -16.66 -4.11 -4.55
N ILE A 122 -15.34 -4.02 -4.75
CA ILE A 122 -14.33 -4.03 -3.68
C ILE A 122 -13.85 -2.58 -3.48
N GLY A 123 -14.27 -1.96 -2.39
CA GLY A 123 -13.86 -0.59 -2.04
C GLY A 123 -12.44 -0.53 -1.49
N ASN A 124 -11.86 0.68 -1.42
CA ASN A 124 -10.50 0.94 -0.92
C ASN A 124 -9.36 0.18 -1.63
N ALA A 125 -9.62 -0.46 -2.77
CA ALA A 125 -8.65 -1.24 -3.55
C ALA A 125 -7.75 -0.39 -4.47
N GLY A 126 -7.40 0.84 -4.06
CA GLY A 126 -6.62 1.78 -4.89
C GLY A 126 -5.10 1.70 -4.70
N ALA A 127 -4.65 1.54 -3.46
CA ALA A 127 -3.24 1.45 -3.13
C ALA A 127 -2.73 0.02 -3.34
N TYR A 128 -1.58 -0.13 -3.99
CA TYR A 128 -0.88 -1.41 -4.15
C TYR A 128 -1.68 -2.53 -4.84
N THR A 129 -2.66 -2.20 -5.69
CA THR A 129 -3.39 -3.19 -6.49
C THR A 129 -2.87 -3.21 -7.93
N LYS A 130 -3.06 -2.11 -8.67
CA LYS A 130 -2.70 -2.02 -10.09
C LYS A 130 -1.20 -2.21 -10.36
N CYS A 131 -0.33 -1.79 -9.44
CA CYS A 131 1.11 -1.97 -9.58
C CYS A 131 1.57 -3.43 -9.41
N TYR A 132 0.77 -4.27 -8.73
CA TYR A 132 1.02 -5.69 -8.56
C TYR A 132 0.23 -6.57 -9.54
N SER A 133 -0.89 -6.08 -10.07
CA SER A 133 -1.69 -6.75 -11.10
C SER A 133 -1.03 -6.68 -12.49
N GLY A 134 0.29 -6.83 -12.58
CA GLY A 134 1.11 -6.50 -13.76
C GLY A 134 0.68 -7.21 -15.06
N ARG A 135 1.52 -7.10 -16.10
CA ARG A 135 1.35 -7.75 -17.42
C ARG A 135 1.29 -9.30 -17.38
N SER A 136 1.32 -9.89 -16.18
CA SER A 136 1.21 -11.32 -15.94
C SER A 136 -0.22 -11.75 -16.21
N ALA A 137 -0.46 -12.22 -17.43
CA ALA A 137 -1.68 -12.93 -17.79
C ALA A 137 -1.61 -14.36 -17.26
N PHE A 138 -1.48 -14.53 -15.94
CA PHE A 138 -1.61 -15.84 -15.32
C PHE A 138 -3.01 -16.38 -15.64
N ASN A 139 -3.08 -17.61 -16.15
CA ASN A 139 -4.28 -18.19 -16.77
C ASN A 139 -4.91 -17.36 -17.91
N GLY A 140 -4.17 -16.44 -18.52
CA GLY A 140 -4.65 -15.64 -19.65
C GLY A 140 -5.59 -14.48 -19.27
N TYR A 141 -5.84 -14.23 -17.98
CA TYR A 141 -6.74 -13.14 -17.57
C TYR A 141 -6.08 -11.77 -17.75
N PRO A 142 -6.76 -10.80 -18.40
CA PRO A 142 -6.21 -9.46 -18.60
C PRO A 142 -6.20 -8.66 -17.30
N ALA A 143 -5.23 -7.74 -17.19
CA ALA A 143 -5.21 -6.81 -16.06
C ALA A 143 -6.46 -5.89 -16.08
N PRO A 144 -7.01 -5.51 -14.90
CA PRO A 144 -8.19 -4.66 -14.83
C PRO A 144 -8.03 -3.33 -15.57
N VAL A 145 -9.07 -2.90 -16.30
CA VAL A 145 -9.08 -1.60 -16.98
C VAL A 145 -9.26 -0.47 -15.98
N LEU A 146 -8.39 0.53 -16.01
CA LEU A 146 -8.52 1.72 -15.17
C LEU A 146 -9.44 2.73 -15.87
N LYS A 147 -10.54 3.09 -15.20
CA LYS A 147 -11.42 4.19 -15.61
C LYS A 147 -11.38 5.29 -14.57
N LEU A 148 -11.06 6.51 -15.01
CA LEU A 148 -11.13 7.71 -14.18
C LEU A 148 -12.54 8.30 -14.29
N VAL A 149 -13.23 8.40 -13.16
CA VAL A 149 -14.58 8.98 -13.08
C VAL A 149 -14.50 10.25 -12.23
N LYS A 150 -15.11 11.34 -12.68
CA LYS A 150 -15.25 12.54 -11.87
C LYS A 150 -16.11 12.21 -10.66
N ARG A 151 -15.66 12.58 -9.46
CA ARG A 151 -16.40 12.34 -8.22
C ARG A 151 -17.77 13.03 -8.31
N ALA A 152 -18.84 12.23 -8.24
CA ALA A 152 -20.17 12.73 -7.88
C ALA A 152 -20.17 13.11 -6.38
N PRO A 153 -20.98 14.09 -5.93
CA PRO A 153 -21.11 14.41 -4.51
C PRO A 153 -21.43 13.13 -3.72
N SER A 154 -20.73 12.92 -2.61
CA SER A 154 -20.74 11.64 -1.89
C SER A 154 -22.10 11.37 -1.24
N ALA A 155 -22.65 10.18 -1.49
CA ALA A 155 -23.67 9.57 -0.64
C ALA A 155 -23.07 9.22 0.75
N PRO A 156 -23.89 9.15 1.81
CA PRO A 156 -23.44 8.84 3.16
C PRO A 156 -22.74 7.46 3.23
N PRO A 157 -21.80 7.27 4.17
CA PRO A 157 -21.06 6.03 4.30
C PRO A 157 -22.01 4.84 4.52
N ALA A 158 -21.80 3.76 3.76
CA ALA A 158 -22.50 2.51 3.98
C ALA A 158 -22.26 2.02 5.42
N THR A 159 -23.33 1.60 6.07
CA THR A 159 -23.37 1.10 7.44
C THR A 159 -22.28 0.07 7.68
N ARG A 160 -21.41 0.37 8.66
CA ARG A 160 -20.52 -0.59 9.30
C ARG A 160 -21.37 -1.78 9.75
N MET A 161 -21.06 -3.00 9.32
CA MET A 161 -21.56 -4.18 10.02
C MET A 161 -21.06 -4.15 11.48
N PRO A 162 -21.87 -4.57 12.45
CA PRO A 162 -21.43 -4.67 13.84
C PRO A 162 -20.27 -5.66 13.94
N ALA A 163 -19.37 -5.43 14.89
CA ALA A 163 -18.28 -6.35 15.18
C ALA A 163 -18.83 -7.77 15.43
N ALA A 164 -18.07 -8.79 15.03
CA ALA A 164 -18.40 -10.21 15.16
C ALA A 164 -18.65 -10.70 16.61
N SER A 165 -18.60 -9.82 17.62
CA SER A 165 -18.88 -10.14 19.03
C SER A 165 -20.37 -10.10 19.40
N ALA A 166 -21.28 -9.87 18.46
CA ALA A 166 -22.72 -9.78 18.73
C ALA A 166 -23.56 -10.99 18.27
N LEU A 167 -22.92 -12.08 17.80
CA LEU A 167 -23.60 -13.32 17.42
C LEU A 167 -23.37 -14.46 18.44
N ALA A 168 -23.43 -14.13 19.72
CA ALA A 168 -23.51 -15.11 20.81
C ALA A 168 -24.53 -14.63 21.85
N ALA A 169 -25.80 -14.96 21.61
CA ALA A 169 -26.86 -15.10 22.59
C ALA A 169 -28.00 -15.91 21.96
#